data_AF-A0A1L5FEH6-F1
#
_entry.id   AF-A0A1L5FEH6-F1
#
_cell.length_a   1.000
_cell.length_b   1.000
_cell.length_c   1.000
_cell.angle_alpha   90.00
_cell.angle_beta   90.00
_cell.angle_gamma   90.00
#
_symmetry.space_group_name_H-M   'P 1'
#
loop_
_entity.id
_entity.type
_entity.pdbx_description
1 polymer ?
#
loop_
_entity_poly.entity_id
_entity_poly.type
_entity_poly.pdbx_seq_one_letter_code
_entity_poly.pdbx_strand_id
1 'polypeptide(L)'
;MSEFFSVTLNKDVVLDDSVTNNFAGWTGQKILDEIIRHRVTRFESLDDVNAANKKDKQVVVYSDDMKKFTTIDVETIGDAAGLSLKQISKMGVVGSTSSPYVVDIPVNTLDFKVPRVNVLQFQQGDQNVIKTLNSFSNSDSGDFQVDDMIVFDDTTHLKTEYDYQMQYIGDIGTDNKEYGCEIDTNIFKSIEDIQENTDGVNEVIAIIAIPMDRLLIASGDKDLSYVQSIDYFKVTATGSNLKIVVSVDSGESWKTFNTDHWEDVNLTVEDVKARGISINTFNAINSTYWNLLNANKKIRFAYLLAMDSIDDVENIDDLELQYDGQGKWVQSKEDTYDVVYSSNTNLQVLLKFSGDVKINY
;
A
#
# COMPACT_ATOMS: atom_id res chain seq x y z
N MET A 1 -3.31 17.44 50.43
CA MET A 1 -2.16 17.44 51.36
C MET A 1 -2.00 18.75 52.13
N SER A 2 -2.22 19.93 51.53
CA SER A 2 -2.20 21.22 52.22
C SER A 2 -3.30 21.42 53.26
N GLU A 3 -4.44 20.73 53.14
CA GLU A 3 -5.52 20.79 54.13
C GLU A 3 -5.24 19.99 55.41
N PHE A 4 -4.29 19.05 55.37
CA PHE A 4 -4.00 18.14 56.48
C PHE A 4 -2.83 18.59 57.35
N PHE A 5 -1.98 19.47 56.84
CA PHE A 5 -0.78 19.92 57.54
C PHE A 5 -0.60 21.45 57.44
N SER A 6 -0.83 22.15 58.56
CA SER A 6 -0.28 23.51 58.74
C SER A 6 1.18 23.38 59.17
N VAL A 7 2.08 23.17 58.21
CA VAL A 7 3.52 23.10 58.51
C VAL A 7 4.10 24.51 58.43
N THR A 8 4.49 25.07 59.57
CA THR A 8 5.43 26.20 59.56
C THR A 8 6.80 25.61 59.22
N LEU A 9 7.41 26.07 58.12
CA LEU A 9 8.53 25.49 57.35
C LEU A 9 9.83 25.08 58.10
N ASN A 10 9.92 25.11 59.43
CA ASN A 10 11.16 24.89 60.18
C ASN A 10 11.02 24.00 61.43
N LYS A 11 10.07 23.05 61.47
CA LYS A 11 10.06 22.01 62.51
C LYS A 11 9.73 20.64 61.94
N ASP A 12 10.49 19.64 62.38
CA ASP A 12 10.23 18.23 62.10
C ASP A 12 8.83 17.85 62.62
N VAL A 13 7.98 17.34 61.72
CA VAL A 13 6.64 16.87 62.09
C VAL A 13 6.79 15.46 62.68
N VAL A 14 6.83 15.38 64.01
CA VAL A 14 6.76 14.10 64.74
C VAL A 14 5.30 13.73 64.92
N LEU A 15 4.87 12.62 64.32
CA LEU A 15 3.55 12.03 64.56
C LEU A 15 3.63 11.17 65.82
N ASP A 16 3.09 11.68 66.93
CA ASP A 16 3.00 10.98 68.21
C ASP A 16 1.55 10.55 68.46
N ASP A 17 1.31 9.24 68.53
CA ASP A 17 -0.02 8.66 68.74
C ASP A 17 -0.59 8.89 70.15
N SER A 18 0.22 9.39 71.08
CA SER A 18 -0.22 9.68 72.45
C SER A 18 -0.85 11.08 72.62
N VAL A 19 -0.83 11.92 71.58
CA VAL A 19 -1.31 13.32 71.65
C VAL A 19 -2.23 13.65 70.48
N THR A 20 -3.45 14.09 70.77
CA THR A 20 -4.37 14.65 69.75
C THR A 20 -3.87 16.03 69.32
N ASN A 21 -3.78 16.27 68.00
CA ASN A 21 -3.43 17.60 67.50
C ASN A 21 -4.56 18.60 67.82
N ASN A 22 -4.29 19.57 68.68
CA ASN A 22 -5.29 20.52 69.21
C ASN A 22 -5.96 21.41 68.15
N PHE A 23 -5.45 21.46 66.92
CA PHE A 23 -6.08 22.23 65.83
C PHE A 23 -7.02 21.41 64.94
N ALA A 24 -6.76 20.11 64.75
CA ALA A 24 -7.58 19.24 63.89
C ALA A 24 -8.45 18.26 64.69
N GLY A 25 -8.15 18.04 65.98
CA GLY A 25 -8.85 17.09 66.84
C GLY A 25 -8.65 15.62 66.45
N TRP A 26 -7.63 15.31 65.63
CA TRP A 26 -7.37 13.96 65.11
C TRP A 26 -6.10 13.38 65.73
N THR A 27 -6.10 12.07 65.98
CA THR A 27 -4.94 11.28 66.42
C THR A 27 -4.03 10.96 65.23
N GLY A 28 -2.76 10.64 65.50
CA GLY A 28 -1.80 10.20 64.46
C GLY A 28 -2.32 9.03 63.63
N GLN A 29 -2.86 8.00 64.29
CA GLN A 29 -3.53 6.87 63.63
C GLN A 29 -4.67 7.30 62.70
N LYS A 30 -5.53 8.25 63.10
CA LYS A 30 -6.63 8.72 62.25
C LYS A 30 -6.13 9.46 61.03
N ILE A 31 -5.04 10.24 61.16
CA ILE A 31 -4.38 10.90 60.03
C ILE A 31 -3.77 9.86 59.08
N LEU A 32 -3.12 8.82 59.62
CA LEU A 32 -2.58 7.72 58.83
C LEU A 32 -3.68 6.97 58.07
N ASP A 33 -4.78 6.63 58.74
CA ASP A 33 -5.93 5.96 58.14
C ASP A 33 -6.55 6.82 57.03
N GLU A 34 -6.61 8.14 57.23
CA GLU A 34 -7.07 9.09 56.22
C GLU A 34 -6.14 9.16 55.02
N ILE A 35 -4.83 9.20 55.24
CA ILE A 35 -3.82 9.17 54.17
C ILE A 35 -3.90 7.87 53.39
N ILE A 36 -4.04 6.72 54.07
CA ILE A 36 -4.20 5.42 53.41
C ILE A 36 -5.50 5.38 52.61
N ARG A 37 -6.60 5.91 53.17
CA ARG A 37 -7.91 5.97 52.52
C ARG A 37 -7.92 6.81 51.23
N HIS A 38 -7.18 7.92 51.20
CA HIS A 38 -7.07 8.78 50.01
C HIS A 38 -5.86 8.47 49.13
N ARG A 39 -5.04 7.48 49.49
CA ARG A 39 -3.91 7.06 48.65
C ARG A 39 -4.45 6.28 47.46
N VAL A 40 -4.42 6.90 46.30
CA VAL A 40 -4.56 6.21 45.02
C VAL A 40 -3.33 5.31 44.85
N THR A 41 -3.53 3.99 44.88
CA THR A 41 -2.45 2.99 44.78
C THR A 41 -2.43 2.24 43.45
N ARG A 42 -3.43 2.48 42.61
CA ARG A 42 -3.58 1.80 41.33
C ARG A 42 -3.83 2.80 40.22
N PHE A 43 -3.25 2.55 39.06
CA PHE A 43 -3.40 3.42 37.90
C PHE A 43 -4.87 3.51 37.47
N GLU A 44 -5.63 2.42 37.57
CA GLU A 44 -7.07 2.41 37.25
C GLU A 44 -7.98 3.17 38.23
N SER A 45 -7.45 3.62 39.38
CA SER A 45 -8.20 4.38 40.38
C SER A 45 -8.09 5.89 40.20
N LEU A 46 -7.44 6.35 39.14
CA LEU A 46 -7.35 7.75 38.76
C LEU A 46 -8.55 8.13 37.86
N ASP A 47 -9.21 9.26 38.17
CA ASP A 47 -10.43 9.69 37.47
C ASP A 47 -10.18 10.06 35.99
N ASP A 48 -8.96 10.48 35.67
CA ASP A 48 -8.47 10.84 34.34
C ASP A 48 -7.93 9.64 33.56
N VAL A 49 -8.05 8.42 34.10
CA VAL A 49 -7.64 7.17 33.44
C VAL A 49 -8.85 6.34 33.02
N ASN A 50 -8.83 5.83 31.79
CA ASN A 50 -9.70 4.75 31.34
C ASN A 50 -8.90 3.45 31.19
N ALA A 51 -9.10 2.54 32.14
CA ALA A 51 -8.45 1.23 32.18
C ALA A 51 -9.31 0.07 31.63
N ALA A 52 -10.39 0.35 30.89
CA ALA A 52 -11.28 -0.68 30.35
C ALA A 52 -10.57 -1.67 29.41
N ASN A 53 -9.52 -1.23 28.72
CA ASN A 53 -8.79 -2.02 27.71
C ASN A 53 -7.43 -2.54 28.21
N LYS A 54 -7.20 -2.60 29.53
CA LYS A 54 -5.91 -2.99 30.09
C LYS A 54 -5.50 -4.42 29.70
N LYS A 55 -4.27 -4.58 29.19
CA LYS A 55 -3.60 -5.84 28.86
C LYS A 55 -2.10 -5.71 29.15
N ASP A 56 -1.38 -6.83 29.12
CA ASP A 56 0.09 -6.82 29.21
C ASP A 56 0.71 -6.12 27.99
N LYS A 57 1.87 -5.48 28.19
CA LYS A 57 2.66 -4.80 27.13
C LYS A 57 1.93 -3.67 26.38
N GLN A 58 1.26 -2.80 27.13
CA GLN A 58 0.62 -1.60 26.59
C GLN A 58 1.40 -0.33 26.98
N VAL A 59 1.18 0.74 26.23
CA VAL A 59 1.61 2.09 26.63
C VAL A 59 0.40 2.94 27.00
N VAL A 60 0.65 3.95 27.83
CA VAL A 60 -0.35 4.93 28.24
C VAL A 60 -0.29 6.12 27.29
N VAL A 61 -1.44 6.49 26.72
CA VAL A 61 -1.58 7.63 25.82
C VAL A 61 -2.75 8.50 26.26
N TYR A 62 -2.75 9.78 25.88
CA TYR A 62 -3.90 10.65 26.07
C TYR A 62 -4.82 10.56 24.84
N SER A 63 -6.10 10.22 25.05
CA SER A 63 -7.11 10.24 23.99
C SER A 63 -7.86 11.56 24.03
N ASP A 64 -7.85 12.31 22.92
CA ASP A 64 -8.57 13.58 22.83
C ASP A 64 -10.08 13.37 22.83
N ASP A 65 -10.58 12.33 22.15
CA ASP A 65 -12.01 11.96 22.12
C ASP A 65 -12.54 11.62 23.52
N MET A 66 -11.74 10.89 24.30
CA MET A 66 -12.13 10.42 25.63
C MET A 66 -11.78 11.42 26.73
N LYS A 67 -10.98 12.45 26.42
CA LYS A 67 -10.39 13.41 27.37
C LYS A 67 -9.73 12.74 28.58
N LYS A 68 -9.15 11.55 28.38
CA LYS A 68 -8.58 10.68 29.43
C LYS A 68 -7.32 9.97 28.93
N PHE A 69 -6.45 9.60 29.86
CA PHE A 69 -5.39 8.65 29.60
C PHE A 69 -5.98 7.25 29.40
N THR A 70 -5.60 6.58 28.32
CA THR A 70 -6.01 5.21 28.03
C THR A 70 -4.80 4.36 27.64
N THR A 71 -5.00 3.05 27.53
CA THR A 71 -3.94 2.12 27.14
C THR A 71 -4.14 1.66 25.70
N ILE A 72 -3.05 1.64 24.93
CA ILE A 72 -3.01 1.09 23.56
C ILE A 72 -1.98 -0.02 23.52
N ASP A 73 -2.27 -1.06 22.74
CA ASP A 73 -1.34 -2.16 22.50
C ASP A 73 -0.13 -1.67 21.71
N VAL A 74 1.07 -2.03 22.15
CA VAL A 74 2.31 -1.68 21.45
C VAL A 74 2.32 -2.23 20.02
N GLU A 75 1.65 -3.37 19.78
CA GLU A 75 1.51 -3.95 18.44
C GLU A 75 0.69 -3.06 17.50
N THR A 76 -0.30 -2.31 18.02
CA THR A 76 -1.10 -1.37 17.19
C THR A 76 -0.38 -0.05 16.94
N ILE A 77 0.62 0.27 17.74
CA ILE A 77 1.40 1.51 17.64
C ILE A 77 2.50 1.39 16.59
N GLY A 78 3.00 0.18 16.31
CA GLY A 78 4.03 -0.05 15.30
C GLY A 78 3.71 0.66 13.99
N ASP A 79 2.49 0.43 13.46
CA ASP A 79 2.06 0.99 12.17
C ASP A 79 1.55 2.44 12.26
N ALA A 80 0.98 2.84 13.40
CA ALA A 80 0.39 4.17 13.57
C ALA A 80 1.40 5.26 14.02
N ALA A 81 2.53 4.88 14.62
CA ALA A 81 3.54 5.81 15.16
C ALA A 81 4.82 5.90 14.32
N GLY A 82 4.88 5.25 13.15
CA GLY A 82 6.07 5.27 12.28
C GLY A 82 7.30 4.60 12.92
N LEU A 83 7.07 3.69 13.87
CA LEU A 83 8.13 2.92 14.55
C LEU A 83 8.31 1.51 13.96
N SER A 84 7.39 1.04 13.11
CA SER A 84 7.59 -0.17 12.31
C SER A 84 8.41 0.15 11.06
N LEU A 85 9.44 -0.66 10.80
CA LEU A 85 10.16 -0.66 9.52
C LEU A 85 9.28 -1.34 8.49
N LYS A 86 8.99 -0.64 7.40
CA LYS A 86 8.28 -1.22 6.26
C LYS A 86 9.28 -1.77 5.25
N GLN A 87 8.87 -2.76 4.47
CA GLN A 87 9.69 -3.34 3.41
C GLN A 87 8.91 -3.31 2.10
N ILE A 88 9.53 -2.77 1.06
CA ILE A 88 9.10 -2.96 -0.33
C ILE A 88 10.01 -4.01 -0.96
N SER A 89 9.44 -4.91 -1.74
CA SER A 89 10.19 -5.88 -2.55
C SER A 89 9.84 -5.63 -4.01
N LYS A 90 10.84 -5.51 -4.89
CA LYS A 90 10.65 -5.39 -6.35
C LYS A 90 11.54 -6.42 -7.03
N MET A 91 11.02 -7.06 -8.07
CA MET A 91 11.76 -8.07 -8.83
C MET A 91 12.20 -7.57 -10.19
N GLY A 92 13.36 -8.02 -10.63
CA GLY A 92 13.86 -7.81 -11.98
C GLY A 92 13.96 -6.33 -12.36
N VAL A 93 14.27 -5.44 -11.40
CA VAL A 93 14.39 -4.02 -11.71
C VAL A 93 15.50 -3.83 -12.75
N VAL A 94 15.32 -2.88 -13.67
CA VAL A 94 16.29 -2.60 -14.73
C VAL A 94 16.81 -1.18 -14.55
N GLY A 95 17.76 -1.00 -13.64
CA GLY A 95 18.42 0.27 -13.35
C GLY A 95 19.87 0.33 -13.80
N SER A 96 20.36 1.53 -14.09
CA SER A 96 21.76 1.84 -14.42
C SER A 96 22.18 3.20 -13.85
N THR A 97 23.47 3.53 -13.89
CA THR A 97 23.96 4.83 -13.43
C THR A 97 23.45 6.00 -14.27
N SER A 98 23.23 5.80 -15.57
CA SER A 98 22.71 6.82 -16.50
C SER A 98 21.19 6.87 -16.56
N SER A 99 20.52 5.78 -16.19
CA SER A 99 19.06 5.64 -16.17
C SER A 99 18.68 4.77 -14.98
N PRO A 100 18.59 5.34 -13.77
CA PRO A 100 18.20 4.60 -12.57
C PRO A 100 16.74 4.16 -12.65
N TYR A 101 16.42 3.00 -12.07
CA TYR A 101 15.03 2.60 -11.82
C TYR A 101 14.54 3.30 -10.55
N VAL A 102 13.43 4.03 -10.63
CA VAL A 102 12.93 4.86 -9.54
C VAL A 102 11.83 4.10 -8.81
N VAL A 103 11.97 3.96 -7.49
CA VAL A 103 10.90 3.47 -6.61
C VAL A 103 10.37 4.63 -5.80
N ASP A 104 9.13 5.04 -6.06
CA ASP A 104 8.40 6.00 -5.25
C ASP A 104 7.75 5.32 -4.04
N ILE A 105 7.95 5.91 -2.86
CA ILE A 105 7.48 5.38 -1.58
C ILE A 105 6.72 6.50 -0.87
N PRO A 106 5.38 6.36 -0.72
CA PRO A 106 4.59 7.30 0.06
C PRO A 106 5.07 7.32 1.52
N VAL A 107 5.42 8.50 2.00
CA VAL A 107 5.81 8.75 3.39
C VAL A 107 5.00 9.91 3.94
N ASN A 108 5.11 10.19 5.24
CA ASN A 108 4.59 11.43 5.81
C ASN A 108 5.53 11.87 6.93
N THR A 109 6.41 12.82 6.64
CA THR A 109 7.41 13.30 7.59
C THR A 109 7.41 14.82 7.70
N LEU A 110 7.52 15.31 8.93
CA LEU A 110 7.56 16.75 9.23
C LEU A 110 8.98 17.23 9.56
N ASP A 111 9.84 16.35 10.09
CA ASP A 111 11.18 16.73 10.59
C ASP A 111 12.32 15.82 10.09
N PHE A 112 12.03 14.89 9.17
CA PHE A 112 12.97 13.97 8.53
C PHE A 112 13.82 13.13 9.50
N LYS A 113 13.38 12.97 10.76
CA LYS A 113 13.99 12.03 11.71
C LYS A 113 13.49 10.61 11.48
N VAL A 114 13.85 10.07 10.33
CA VAL A 114 13.37 8.78 9.84
C VAL A 114 14.49 7.73 9.87
N PRO A 115 14.15 6.42 9.98
CA PRO A 115 15.14 5.36 9.89
C PRO A 115 15.93 5.42 8.58
N ARG A 116 17.15 4.89 8.62
CA ARG A 116 17.97 4.79 7.42
C ARG A 116 17.37 3.76 6.46
N VAL A 117 17.16 4.18 5.21
CA VAL A 117 16.76 3.28 4.13
C VAL A 117 17.87 2.27 3.84
N ASN A 118 17.54 0.98 3.93
CA ASN A 118 18.45 -0.12 3.62
C ASN A 118 17.98 -0.86 2.38
N VAL A 119 18.81 -0.81 1.32
CA VAL A 119 18.57 -1.50 0.06
C VAL A 119 19.35 -2.82 0.06
N LEU A 120 18.65 -3.94 -0.10
CA LEU A 120 19.22 -5.27 -0.26
C LEU A 120 19.04 -5.70 -1.71
N GLN A 121 20.08 -6.22 -2.34
CA GLN A 121 20.02 -6.85 -3.65
C GLN A 121 20.14 -8.36 -3.48
N PHE A 122 19.32 -9.12 -4.19
CA PHE A 122 19.47 -10.57 -4.22
C PHE A 122 20.70 -10.95 -5.06
N GLN A 123 21.57 -11.81 -4.49
CA GLN A 123 22.70 -12.39 -5.20
C GLN A 123 22.53 -13.90 -5.26
N GLN A 124 22.57 -14.44 -6.48
CA GLN A 124 22.52 -15.87 -6.72
C GLN A 124 23.70 -16.59 -6.05
N GLY A 125 23.47 -17.80 -5.54
CA GLY A 125 24.52 -18.64 -4.96
C GLY A 125 24.02 -20.01 -4.49
N ASP A 126 24.92 -20.82 -3.94
CA ASP A 126 24.67 -22.24 -3.66
C ASP A 126 23.80 -22.51 -2.41
N GLN A 127 23.37 -21.46 -1.70
CA GLN A 127 22.60 -21.62 -0.46
C GLN A 127 21.11 -21.85 -0.76
N ASN A 128 20.61 -23.04 -0.42
CA ASN A 128 19.19 -23.41 -0.48
C ASN A 128 18.43 -22.85 0.72
N VAL A 129 18.25 -21.54 0.81
CA VAL A 129 17.26 -20.96 1.72
C VAL A 129 16.92 -19.57 1.20
N ILE A 130 15.67 -19.33 0.79
CA ILE A 130 14.81 -18.20 1.18
C ILE A 130 13.46 -18.45 0.49
N LYS A 131 12.38 -18.56 1.27
CA LYS A 131 11.02 -18.30 0.79
C LYS A 131 10.89 -16.81 0.59
N THR A 132 11.03 -16.36 -0.65
CA THR A 132 10.98 -14.92 -0.96
C THR A 132 9.55 -14.60 -1.35
N LEU A 133 8.92 -13.72 -0.57
CA LEU A 133 7.72 -13.02 -1.00
C LEU A 133 8.15 -11.74 -1.69
N ASN A 134 7.76 -11.59 -2.95
CA ASN A 134 7.91 -10.38 -3.71
C ASN A 134 6.53 -9.90 -4.16
N SER A 135 6.35 -8.58 -4.22
CA SER A 135 5.17 -7.94 -4.79
C SER A 135 5.53 -7.26 -6.11
N PHE A 136 4.58 -7.25 -7.04
CA PHE A 136 4.63 -6.46 -8.25
C PHE A 136 3.44 -5.50 -8.16
N SER A 137 3.71 -4.29 -7.68
CA SER A 137 2.69 -3.24 -7.75
C SER A 137 2.36 -3.04 -9.23
N ASN A 138 1.12 -3.40 -9.59
CA ASN A 138 0.67 -3.25 -10.97
C ASN A 138 0.37 -1.78 -11.27
N SER A 139 0.37 -0.91 -10.25
CA SER A 139 0.30 0.55 -10.32
C SER A 139 1.52 1.25 -10.92
N ASP A 140 2.62 0.55 -11.22
CA ASP A 140 3.76 1.16 -11.90
C ASP A 140 3.59 1.11 -13.43
N SER A 141 3.06 2.19 -14.00
CA SER A 141 2.82 2.30 -15.44
C SER A 141 4.04 2.00 -16.32
N GLY A 142 5.27 2.20 -15.82
CA GLY A 142 6.52 1.95 -16.57
C GLY A 142 6.77 0.47 -16.89
N ASP A 143 6.14 -0.44 -16.14
CA ASP A 143 6.27 -1.89 -16.31
C ASP A 143 5.34 -2.46 -17.40
N PHE A 144 4.46 -1.63 -17.97
CA PHE A 144 3.40 -2.04 -18.90
C PHE A 144 3.45 -1.30 -20.24
N GLN A 145 2.79 -1.86 -21.24
CA GLN A 145 2.56 -1.17 -22.51
C GLN A 145 1.58 -0.02 -22.28
N VAL A 146 1.88 1.15 -22.86
CA VAL A 146 1.07 2.36 -22.71
C VAL A 146 -0.31 2.15 -23.33
N ASP A 147 -1.35 2.50 -22.56
CA ASP A 147 -2.73 2.46 -22.99
C ASP A 147 -3.50 3.63 -22.33
N ASP A 148 -4.00 4.56 -23.14
CA ASP A 148 -4.69 5.78 -22.67
C ASP A 148 -6.04 5.51 -21.97
N MET A 149 -6.55 4.27 -22.07
CA MET A 149 -7.79 3.83 -21.44
C MET A 149 -7.56 3.12 -20.09
N ILE A 150 -6.32 3.04 -19.62
CA ILE A 150 -5.95 2.40 -18.35
C ILE A 150 -5.33 3.45 -17.43
N VAL A 151 -5.80 3.50 -16.19
CA VAL A 151 -5.30 4.39 -15.14
C VAL A 151 -4.49 3.60 -14.14
N PHE A 152 -3.43 4.23 -13.62
CA PHE A 152 -2.58 3.72 -12.55
C PHE A 152 -2.59 4.73 -11.39
N ASP A 153 -3.42 4.47 -10.37
CA ASP A 153 -3.70 5.39 -9.24
C ASP A 153 -3.74 4.64 -7.90
N ASP A 154 -2.61 4.03 -7.55
CA ASP A 154 -2.46 2.98 -6.51
C ASP A 154 -2.97 1.61 -6.95
N THR A 155 -4.07 1.57 -7.71
CA THR A 155 -4.55 0.37 -8.41
C THR A 155 -4.42 0.53 -9.93
N THR A 156 -4.81 -0.51 -10.68
CA THR A 156 -4.88 -0.47 -12.15
C THR A 156 -6.27 -0.84 -12.62
N HIS A 157 -6.91 0.06 -13.36
CA HIS A 157 -8.30 -0.10 -13.81
C HIS A 157 -8.57 0.67 -15.11
N LEU A 158 -9.75 0.44 -15.69
CA LEU A 158 -10.19 1.18 -16.88
C LEU A 158 -10.51 2.64 -16.51
N LYS A 159 -10.10 3.57 -17.38
CA LYS A 159 -10.48 4.98 -17.29
C LYS A 159 -11.96 5.13 -17.61
N THR A 160 -12.70 5.86 -16.79
CA THR A 160 -14.14 6.06 -16.98
C THR A 160 -14.55 7.52 -17.14
N GLU A 161 -13.69 8.44 -16.72
CA GLU A 161 -13.89 9.88 -16.82
C GLU A 161 -12.95 10.47 -17.87
N TYR A 162 -13.49 11.28 -18.78
CA TYR A 162 -12.74 11.88 -19.88
C TYR A 162 -13.13 13.33 -20.10
N ASP A 163 -12.13 14.19 -20.24
CA ASP A 163 -12.32 15.61 -20.50
C ASP A 163 -11.95 15.94 -21.95
N TYR A 164 -12.88 16.54 -22.68
CA TYR A 164 -12.69 17.01 -24.05
C TYR A 164 -12.76 18.53 -24.08
N GLN A 165 -11.62 19.16 -24.34
CA GLN A 165 -11.58 20.61 -24.52
C GLN A 165 -12.38 21.01 -25.76
N MET A 166 -13.35 21.90 -25.57
CA MET A 166 -14.11 22.47 -26.65
C MET A 166 -13.36 23.62 -27.31
N GLN A 167 -13.56 23.77 -28.62
CA GLN A 167 -13.05 24.88 -29.40
C GLN A 167 -14.18 25.87 -29.66
N TYR A 168 -13.88 27.16 -29.49
CA TYR A 168 -14.79 28.22 -29.88
C TYR A 168 -14.98 28.21 -31.41
N ILE A 169 -16.23 28.13 -31.85
CA ILE A 169 -16.61 28.06 -33.28
C ILE A 169 -17.04 29.43 -33.78
N GLY A 170 -17.79 30.19 -32.99
CA GLY A 170 -18.31 31.50 -33.40
C GLY A 170 -19.36 32.05 -32.44
N ASP A 171 -19.91 33.22 -32.76
CA ASP A 171 -20.99 33.83 -31.98
C ASP A 171 -22.36 33.42 -32.53
N ILE A 172 -23.30 33.10 -31.64
CA ILE A 172 -24.71 32.87 -31.97
C ILE A 172 -25.52 34.10 -31.54
N GLY A 173 -25.67 35.04 -32.47
CA GLY A 173 -26.33 36.33 -32.21
C GLY A 173 -25.39 37.32 -31.54
N THR A 174 -25.91 38.20 -30.67
CA THR A 174 -25.12 39.24 -29.98
C THR A 174 -24.55 38.80 -28.64
N ASP A 175 -25.12 37.79 -28.00
CA ASP A 175 -24.88 37.48 -26.58
C ASP A 175 -24.50 36.02 -26.30
N ASN A 176 -24.49 35.13 -27.31
CA ASN A 176 -24.16 33.72 -27.12
C ASN A 176 -22.94 33.31 -27.95
N LYS A 177 -22.23 32.29 -27.49
CA LYS A 177 -21.07 31.69 -28.15
C LYS A 177 -21.34 30.23 -28.45
N GLU A 178 -20.82 29.77 -29.57
CA GLU A 178 -20.82 28.38 -29.99
C GLU A 178 -19.46 27.76 -29.71
N TYR A 179 -19.48 26.57 -29.12
CA TYR A 179 -18.32 25.75 -28.87
C TYR A 179 -18.58 24.34 -29.41
N GLY A 180 -17.52 23.62 -29.79
CA GLY A 180 -17.64 22.22 -30.18
C GLY A 180 -16.36 21.43 -30.03
N CYS A 181 -16.51 20.11 -29.95
CA CYS A 181 -15.42 19.15 -29.91
C CYS A 181 -15.79 17.89 -30.71
N GLU A 182 -14.78 17.12 -31.09
CA GLU A 182 -14.96 15.81 -31.72
C GLU A 182 -14.65 14.72 -30.70
N ILE A 183 -15.56 13.76 -30.56
CA ILE A 183 -15.45 12.62 -29.64
C ILE A 183 -15.52 11.35 -30.49
N ASP A 184 -14.46 10.53 -30.46
CA ASP A 184 -14.47 9.23 -31.11
C ASP A 184 -15.25 8.22 -30.26
N THR A 185 -16.49 7.93 -30.66
CA THR A 185 -17.35 7.01 -29.92
C THR A 185 -16.94 5.55 -30.08
N ASN A 186 -16.06 5.20 -31.03
CA ASN A 186 -15.69 3.81 -31.28
C ASN A 186 -14.79 3.21 -30.19
N ILE A 187 -14.19 4.06 -29.35
CA ILE A 187 -13.34 3.64 -28.24
C ILE A 187 -14.15 3.29 -26.98
N PHE A 188 -15.46 3.56 -26.98
CA PHE A 188 -16.38 3.32 -25.88
C PHE A 188 -17.40 2.25 -26.23
N LYS A 189 -17.74 1.38 -25.26
CA LYS A 189 -18.91 0.53 -25.34
C LYS A 189 -20.19 1.34 -25.19
N SER A 190 -20.18 2.29 -24.26
CA SER A 190 -21.29 3.19 -23.96
C SER A 190 -20.77 4.49 -23.35
N ILE A 191 -21.54 5.57 -23.55
CA ILE A 191 -21.39 6.84 -22.86
C ILE A 191 -22.59 6.96 -21.93
N GLU A 192 -22.33 7.05 -20.63
CA GLU A 192 -23.35 7.04 -19.58
C GLU A 192 -23.79 8.46 -19.22
N ASP A 193 -22.86 9.43 -19.27
CA ASP A 193 -23.16 10.83 -18.97
C ASP A 193 -22.27 11.79 -19.76
N ILE A 194 -22.80 12.99 -19.99
CA ILE A 194 -22.12 14.10 -20.66
C ILE A 194 -22.47 15.39 -19.92
N GLN A 195 -21.46 16.08 -19.41
CA GLN A 195 -21.61 17.33 -18.68
C GLN A 195 -20.71 18.41 -19.24
N GLU A 196 -21.24 19.63 -19.34
CA GLU A 196 -20.43 20.82 -19.63
C GLU A 196 -19.73 21.28 -18.35
N ASN A 197 -18.44 21.61 -18.48
CA ASN A 197 -17.61 22.09 -17.39
C ASN A 197 -16.66 23.19 -17.86
N THR A 198 -16.06 23.90 -16.92
CA THR A 198 -15.04 24.91 -17.18
C THR A 198 -13.77 24.56 -16.42
N ASP A 199 -12.66 24.41 -17.14
CA ASP A 199 -11.33 24.26 -16.55
C ASP A 199 -10.54 25.56 -16.76
N GLY A 200 -10.62 26.44 -15.77
CA GLY A 200 -10.02 27.78 -15.82
C GLY A 200 -10.69 28.68 -16.85
N VAL A 201 -10.07 28.80 -18.03
CA VAL A 201 -10.60 29.59 -19.17
C VAL A 201 -11.05 28.71 -20.34
N ASN A 202 -10.90 27.39 -20.21
CA ASN A 202 -11.29 26.44 -21.24
C ASN A 202 -12.70 25.92 -20.95
N GLU A 203 -13.54 25.93 -21.98
CA GLU A 203 -14.80 25.19 -21.97
C GLU A 203 -14.48 23.71 -22.26
N VAL A 204 -14.99 22.80 -21.43
CA VAL A 204 -14.70 21.36 -21.50
C VAL A 204 -16.01 20.58 -21.45
N ILE A 205 -16.09 19.50 -22.21
CA ILE A 205 -17.12 18.48 -22.01
C ILE A 205 -16.48 17.32 -21.23
N ALA A 206 -16.98 17.08 -20.02
CA ALA A 206 -16.67 15.92 -19.23
C ALA A 206 -17.64 14.80 -19.62
N ILE A 207 -17.10 13.63 -20.00
CA ILE A 207 -17.91 12.44 -20.26
C ILE A 207 -17.58 11.35 -19.26
N ILE A 208 -18.62 10.63 -18.85
CA ILE A 208 -18.51 9.38 -18.12
C ILE A 208 -18.85 8.26 -19.11
N ALA A 209 -17.90 7.39 -19.40
CA ALA A 209 -18.03 6.38 -20.44
C ALA A 209 -17.36 5.07 -20.05
N ILE A 210 -17.90 3.96 -20.56
CA ILE A 210 -17.31 2.64 -20.42
C ILE A 210 -16.42 2.39 -21.64
N PRO A 211 -15.08 2.30 -21.50
CA PRO A 211 -14.21 2.02 -22.62
C PRO A 211 -14.39 0.58 -23.13
N MET A 212 -13.95 0.33 -24.36
CA MET A 212 -13.76 -1.03 -24.86
C MET A 212 -12.82 -1.82 -23.94
N ASP A 213 -13.04 -3.13 -23.82
CA ASP A 213 -12.19 -4.01 -23.01
C ASP A 213 -10.71 -3.90 -23.45
N ARG A 214 -9.79 -3.84 -22.48
CA ARG A 214 -8.36 -3.62 -22.73
C ARG A 214 -7.50 -4.76 -22.20
N LEU A 215 -6.41 -5.04 -22.91
CA LEU A 215 -5.37 -5.94 -22.46
C LEU A 215 -4.20 -5.11 -21.93
N LEU A 216 -4.00 -5.17 -20.62
CA LEU A 216 -2.81 -4.64 -19.97
C LEU A 216 -1.68 -5.66 -20.10
N ILE A 217 -0.65 -5.35 -20.88
CA ILE A 217 0.44 -6.29 -21.19
C ILE A 217 1.72 -5.78 -20.54
N ALA A 218 2.38 -6.63 -19.74
CA ALA A 218 3.68 -6.29 -19.18
C ALA A 218 4.73 -6.08 -20.30
N SER A 219 5.51 -5.00 -20.21
CA SER A 219 6.53 -4.62 -21.20
C SER A 219 7.74 -5.56 -21.20
N GLY A 220 7.96 -6.28 -20.10
CA GLY A 220 9.11 -7.18 -19.92
C GLY A 220 8.76 -8.45 -19.17
N ASP A 221 9.72 -9.38 -19.15
CA ASP A 221 9.60 -10.60 -18.39
C ASP A 221 10.04 -10.37 -16.94
N LYS A 222 9.35 -11.03 -16.02
CA LYS A 222 9.86 -11.22 -14.67
C LYS A 222 10.91 -12.33 -14.71
N ASP A 223 12.12 -12.02 -14.25
CA ASP A 223 13.24 -12.96 -14.19
C ASP A 223 12.98 -14.00 -13.09
N LEU A 224 13.09 -15.28 -13.45
CA LEU A 224 12.96 -16.41 -12.53
C LEU A 224 14.22 -17.30 -12.55
N SER A 225 15.36 -16.78 -13.03
CA SER A 225 16.63 -17.51 -13.18
C SER A 225 17.17 -18.12 -11.88
N TYR A 226 16.90 -17.47 -10.75
CA TYR A 226 17.28 -17.92 -9.40
C TYR A 226 16.17 -18.68 -8.68
N VAL A 227 15.00 -18.84 -9.30
CA VAL A 227 13.84 -19.54 -8.72
C VAL A 227 13.98 -21.04 -8.96
N GLN A 228 14.14 -21.81 -7.90
CA GLN A 228 14.16 -23.27 -8.00
C GLN A 228 12.75 -23.83 -8.09
N SER A 229 11.90 -23.44 -7.14
CA SER A 229 10.52 -23.90 -7.04
C SER A 229 9.60 -22.72 -6.76
N ILE A 230 8.52 -22.60 -7.52
CA ILE A 230 7.46 -21.62 -7.28
C ILE A 230 6.43 -22.25 -6.35
N ASP A 231 6.09 -21.57 -5.26
CA ASP A 231 5.00 -21.99 -4.39
C ASP A 231 3.66 -21.52 -4.95
N TYR A 232 3.58 -20.22 -5.25
CA TYR A 232 2.41 -19.62 -5.88
C TYR A 232 2.75 -18.27 -6.52
N PHE A 233 1.90 -17.89 -7.47
CA PHE A 233 1.56 -16.50 -7.72
C PHE A 233 0.16 -16.22 -7.17
N LYS A 234 -0.06 -15.03 -6.61
CA LYS A 234 -1.38 -14.56 -6.17
C LYS A 234 -1.61 -13.15 -6.65
N VAL A 235 -2.79 -12.89 -7.20
CA VAL A 235 -3.23 -11.54 -7.54
C VAL A 235 -4.24 -11.07 -6.49
N THR A 236 -4.01 -9.86 -5.99
CA THR A 236 -5.00 -9.07 -5.25
C THR A 236 -5.69 -8.16 -6.26
N ALA A 237 -6.99 -8.37 -6.43
CA ALA A 237 -7.81 -7.63 -7.39
C ALA A 237 -9.27 -7.63 -6.94
N THR A 238 -10.01 -6.61 -7.36
CA THR A 238 -11.45 -6.48 -7.15
C THR A 238 -12.16 -6.67 -8.48
N GLY A 239 -13.30 -7.37 -8.46
CA GLY A 239 -14.13 -7.57 -9.64
C GLY A 239 -14.15 -9.01 -10.12
N SER A 240 -14.98 -9.27 -11.13
CA SER A 240 -15.25 -10.61 -11.66
C SER A 240 -14.96 -10.76 -13.15
N ASN A 241 -14.80 -9.65 -13.85
CA ASN A 241 -14.56 -9.60 -15.27
C ASN A 241 -13.07 -9.66 -15.63
N LEU A 242 -12.19 -9.43 -14.63
CA LEU A 242 -10.74 -9.58 -14.77
C LEU A 242 -10.33 -11.00 -15.17
N LYS A 243 -9.44 -11.08 -16.16
CA LYS A 243 -8.80 -12.32 -16.60
C LYS A 243 -7.29 -12.16 -16.65
N ILE A 244 -6.58 -13.26 -16.41
CA ILE A 244 -5.12 -13.30 -16.42
C ILE A 244 -4.67 -14.35 -17.44
N VAL A 245 -3.63 -14.02 -18.20
CA VAL A 245 -2.89 -14.98 -19.04
C VAL A 245 -1.39 -14.79 -18.83
N VAL A 246 -0.62 -15.83 -19.09
CA VAL A 246 0.82 -15.84 -18.85
C VAL A 246 1.59 -16.26 -20.10
N SER A 247 2.80 -15.73 -20.27
CA SER A 247 3.74 -16.15 -21.30
C SER A 247 5.05 -16.57 -20.66
N VAL A 248 5.71 -17.58 -21.24
CA VAL A 248 7.01 -18.10 -20.80
C VAL A 248 8.10 -17.96 -21.87
N ASP A 249 7.78 -17.29 -22.97
CA ASP A 249 8.60 -17.11 -24.17
C ASP A 249 8.66 -15.64 -24.60
N SER A 250 8.62 -14.73 -23.63
CA SER A 250 8.72 -13.28 -23.87
C SER A 250 7.59 -12.69 -24.72
N GLY A 251 6.40 -13.29 -24.65
CA GLY A 251 5.19 -12.83 -25.33
C GLY A 251 4.97 -13.43 -26.72
N GLU A 252 5.79 -14.39 -27.17
CA GLU A 252 5.59 -15.09 -28.45
C GLU A 252 4.33 -15.97 -28.43
N SER A 253 4.07 -16.66 -27.31
CA SER A 253 2.85 -17.42 -27.05
C SER A 253 2.31 -17.16 -25.65
N TRP A 254 0.99 -17.35 -25.51
CA TRP A 254 0.27 -17.09 -24.26
C TRP A 254 -0.48 -18.33 -23.81
N LYS A 255 -0.56 -18.48 -22.50
CA LYS A 255 -1.12 -19.65 -21.82
C LYS A 255 -2.23 -19.23 -20.88
N THR A 256 -3.29 -20.03 -20.88
CA THR A 256 -4.31 -20.05 -19.84
C THR A 256 -4.24 -21.36 -19.06
N PHE A 257 -4.92 -21.42 -17.93
CA PHE A 257 -4.96 -22.58 -17.05
C PHE A 257 -6.37 -23.11 -16.95
N ASN A 258 -6.55 -24.37 -17.35
CA ASN A 258 -7.83 -25.04 -17.31
C ASN A 258 -7.73 -26.21 -16.35
N THR A 259 -8.36 -26.08 -15.17
CA THR A 259 -8.52 -27.08 -14.10
C THR A 259 -7.23 -27.71 -13.56
N ASP A 260 -6.47 -28.39 -14.41
CA ASP A 260 -5.30 -29.21 -14.10
C ASP A 260 -4.18 -29.13 -15.15
N HIS A 261 -4.26 -28.25 -16.16
CA HIS A 261 -3.20 -28.09 -17.15
C HIS A 261 -3.14 -26.69 -17.77
N TRP A 262 -1.97 -26.38 -18.34
CA TRP A 262 -1.76 -25.19 -19.15
C TRP A 262 -2.12 -25.47 -20.62
N GLU A 263 -2.87 -24.56 -21.23
CA GLU A 263 -3.26 -24.62 -22.64
C GLU A 263 -2.99 -23.28 -23.32
N ASP A 264 -2.80 -23.30 -24.64
CA ASP A 264 -2.51 -22.07 -25.39
C ASP A 264 -3.78 -21.23 -25.61
N VAL A 265 -3.61 -19.91 -25.57
CA VAL A 265 -4.66 -18.91 -25.82
C VAL A 265 -4.08 -17.80 -26.68
N ASN A 266 -4.88 -17.23 -27.58
CA ASN A 266 -4.45 -16.07 -28.35
C ASN A 266 -4.56 -14.82 -27.47
N LEU A 267 -3.57 -13.93 -27.57
CA LEU A 267 -3.61 -12.64 -26.88
C LEU A 267 -4.52 -11.66 -27.63
N THR A 268 -5.82 -11.95 -27.61
CA THR A 268 -6.88 -11.08 -28.13
C THR A 268 -7.94 -10.90 -27.05
N VAL A 269 -8.59 -9.75 -27.02
CA VAL A 269 -9.63 -9.44 -26.02
C VAL A 269 -10.70 -10.53 -25.98
N GLU A 270 -11.20 -10.96 -27.14
CA GLU A 270 -12.27 -11.96 -27.22
C GLU A 270 -11.84 -13.33 -26.66
N ASP A 271 -10.67 -13.83 -27.05
CA ASP A 271 -10.19 -15.15 -26.61
C ASP A 271 -9.81 -15.13 -25.13
N VAL A 272 -9.17 -14.06 -24.64
CA VAL A 272 -8.84 -13.91 -23.21
C VAL A 272 -10.10 -13.72 -22.36
N LYS A 273 -11.12 -13.00 -22.85
CA LYS A 273 -12.41 -12.87 -22.15
C LYS A 273 -13.10 -14.22 -21.98
N ALA A 274 -13.06 -15.06 -23.02
CA ALA A 274 -13.69 -16.37 -23.03
C ALA A 274 -12.92 -17.43 -22.22
N ARG A 275 -11.58 -17.42 -22.31
CA ARG A 275 -10.73 -18.54 -21.85
C ARG A 275 -9.65 -18.14 -20.84
N GLY A 276 -9.47 -16.86 -20.56
CA GLY A 276 -8.50 -16.39 -19.59
C GLY A 276 -8.80 -16.87 -18.17
N ILE A 277 -7.79 -16.81 -17.31
CA ILE A 277 -7.86 -17.35 -15.95
C ILE A 277 -8.58 -16.34 -15.05
N SER A 278 -9.64 -16.75 -14.35
CA SER A 278 -10.27 -15.91 -13.33
C SER A 278 -9.34 -15.70 -12.12
N ILE A 279 -9.50 -14.62 -11.38
CA ILE A 279 -8.70 -14.35 -10.15
C ILE A 279 -8.75 -15.53 -9.17
N ASN A 280 -9.94 -16.08 -8.92
CA ASN A 280 -10.11 -17.22 -8.02
C ASN A 280 -9.37 -18.46 -8.51
N THR A 281 -9.44 -18.74 -9.81
CA THR A 281 -8.72 -19.87 -10.40
C THR A 281 -7.21 -19.65 -10.32
N PHE A 282 -6.73 -18.46 -10.68
CA PHE A 282 -5.31 -18.11 -10.67
C PHE A 282 -4.69 -18.28 -9.28
N ASN A 283 -5.36 -17.74 -8.25
CA ASN A 283 -4.92 -17.83 -6.85
C ASN A 283 -4.99 -19.25 -6.26
N ALA A 284 -5.71 -20.16 -6.93
CA ALA A 284 -5.83 -21.56 -6.53
C ALA A 284 -4.83 -22.48 -7.27
N ILE A 285 -4.09 -21.99 -8.27
CA ILE A 285 -3.07 -22.78 -8.97
C ILE A 285 -1.97 -23.14 -7.96
N ASN A 286 -1.74 -24.43 -7.77
CA ASN A 286 -0.75 -24.93 -6.83
C ASN A 286 0.67 -24.95 -7.42
N SER A 287 1.66 -25.16 -6.55
CA SER A 287 3.08 -25.19 -6.90
C SER A 287 3.40 -26.20 -8.01
N THR A 288 2.74 -27.37 -8.06
CA THR A 288 2.98 -28.37 -9.10
C THR A 288 2.80 -27.79 -10.49
N TYR A 289 1.72 -27.04 -10.72
CA TYR A 289 1.42 -26.47 -12.03
C TYR A 289 2.26 -25.23 -12.33
N TRP A 290 2.54 -24.38 -11.33
CA TRP A 290 3.43 -23.24 -11.52
C TRP A 290 4.85 -23.67 -11.94
N ASN A 291 5.34 -24.76 -11.37
CA ASN A 291 6.67 -25.26 -11.69
C ASN A 291 6.79 -25.87 -13.09
N LEU A 292 5.69 -26.22 -13.76
CA LEU A 292 5.71 -26.58 -15.18
C LEU A 292 6.15 -25.40 -16.06
N LEU A 293 5.82 -24.17 -15.66
CA LEU A 293 6.18 -22.95 -16.38
C LEU A 293 7.59 -22.44 -16.01
N ASN A 294 8.08 -22.76 -14.81
CA ASN A 294 9.40 -22.34 -14.30
C ASN A 294 10.60 -22.94 -15.09
N ALA A 295 10.36 -23.83 -16.06
CA ALA A 295 11.42 -24.39 -16.91
C ALA A 295 12.14 -23.32 -17.73
N ASN A 296 11.42 -22.27 -18.17
CA ASN A 296 11.99 -21.20 -18.99
C ASN A 296 12.67 -20.10 -18.19
N LYS A 297 12.57 -20.15 -16.84
CA LYS A 297 13.19 -19.18 -15.93
C LYS A 297 12.82 -17.72 -16.20
N LYS A 298 11.65 -17.51 -16.81
CA LYS A 298 11.05 -16.21 -17.06
C LYS A 298 9.55 -16.37 -17.18
N ILE A 299 8.80 -15.33 -16.82
CA ILE A 299 7.35 -15.29 -16.99
C ILE A 299 6.91 -13.86 -17.28
N ARG A 300 5.89 -13.71 -18.12
CA ARG A 300 5.25 -12.43 -18.42
C ARG A 300 3.75 -12.55 -18.19
N PHE A 301 3.12 -11.48 -17.74
CA PHE A 301 1.69 -11.43 -17.46
C PHE A 301 1.00 -10.47 -18.43
N ALA A 302 -0.25 -10.80 -18.75
CA ALA A 302 -1.20 -9.86 -19.30
C ALA A 302 -2.54 -10.03 -18.60
N TYR A 303 -3.23 -8.91 -18.43
CA TYR A 303 -4.47 -8.80 -17.70
C TYR A 303 -5.54 -8.23 -18.62
N LEU A 304 -6.70 -8.88 -18.67
CA LEU A 304 -7.88 -8.29 -19.28
C LEU A 304 -8.58 -7.43 -18.24
N LEU A 305 -8.71 -6.14 -18.56
CA LEU A 305 -9.58 -5.22 -17.86
C LEU A 305 -10.88 -5.07 -18.65
N ALA A 306 -12.00 -5.39 -18.02
CA ALA A 306 -13.31 -5.38 -18.64
C ALA A 306 -14.36 -4.97 -17.60
N MET A 307 -15.32 -4.16 -18.03
CA MET A 307 -16.46 -3.75 -17.21
C MET A 307 -17.70 -3.61 -18.09
N ASP A 308 -18.88 -3.91 -17.55
CA ASP A 308 -20.14 -3.85 -18.30
C ASP A 308 -21.08 -2.75 -17.76
N SER A 309 -20.81 -2.24 -16.55
CA SER A 309 -21.47 -1.09 -15.94
C SER A 309 -20.44 -0.12 -15.35
N ILE A 310 -20.79 1.18 -15.29
CA ILE A 310 -19.99 2.21 -14.61
C ILE A 310 -19.93 2.02 -13.10
N ASP A 311 -20.91 1.31 -12.54
CA ASP A 311 -20.96 0.95 -11.12
C ASP A 311 -20.06 -0.26 -10.78
N ASP A 312 -19.51 -0.95 -11.79
CA ASP A 312 -18.62 -2.07 -11.58
C ASP A 312 -17.26 -1.58 -11.06
N VAL A 313 -16.80 -2.17 -9.95
CA VAL A 313 -15.46 -1.93 -9.42
C VAL A 313 -14.56 -3.06 -9.87
N GLU A 314 -13.79 -2.82 -10.93
CA GLU A 314 -12.86 -3.77 -11.56
C GLU A 314 -11.44 -3.20 -11.53
N ASN A 315 -10.60 -3.67 -10.63
CA ASN A 315 -9.24 -3.18 -10.46
C ASN A 315 -8.24 -4.27 -10.05
N ILE A 316 -6.97 -4.06 -10.39
CA ILE A 316 -5.85 -4.89 -9.98
C ILE A 316 -4.96 -4.08 -9.06
N ASP A 317 -4.59 -4.66 -7.93
CA ASP A 317 -3.75 -4.00 -6.93
C ASP A 317 -2.32 -4.55 -7.01
N ASP A 318 -2.15 -5.82 -6.64
CA ASP A 318 -0.84 -6.42 -6.48
C ASP A 318 -0.77 -7.83 -7.08
N LEU A 319 0.42 -8.22 -7.51
CA LEU A 319 0.77 -9.60 -7.80
C LEU A 319 1.86 -10.01 -6.81
N GLU A 320 1.60 -11.04 -6.01
CA GLU A 320 2.56 -11.64 -5.10
C GLU A 320 3.17 -12.89 -5.73
N LEU A 321 4.47 -13.06 -5.62
CA LEU A 321 5.19 -14.30 -5.91
C LEU A 321 5.85 -14.83 -4.65
N GLN A 322 5.61 -16.10 -4.36
CA GLN A 322 6.35 -16.84 -3.36
C GLN A 322 7.12 -17.99 -4.01
N TYR A 323 8.42 -18.08 -3.73
CA TYR A 323 9.28 -19.12 -4.28
C TYR A 323 10.46 -19.48 -3.38
N ASP A 324 11.02 -20.65 -3.63
CA ASP A 324 12.30 -21.12 -3.09
C ASP A 324 13.44 -20.72 -4.03
N GLY A 325 14.31 -19.84 -3.54
CA GLY A 325 15.48 -19.34 -4.28
C GLY A 325 16.80 -19.96 -3.83
N GLN A 326 17.80 -19.91 -4.72
CA GLN A 326 19.19 -20.21 -4.41
C GLN A 326 20.02 -18.92 -4.37
N GLY A 327 20.42 -18.48 -3.19
CA GLY A 327 21.18 -17.25 -3.03
C GLY A 327 21.03 -16.60 -1.67
N LYS A 328 21.31 -15.30 -1.62
CA LYS A 328 21.28 -14.51 -0.40
C LYS A 328 20.96 -13.05 -0.70
N TRP A 329 20.30 -12.39 0.25
CA TRP A 329 20.13 -10.94 0.25
C TRP A 329 21.42 -10.29 0.76
N VAL A 330 22.02 -9.43 -0.07
CA VAL A 330 23.23 -8.69 0.28
C VAL A 330 22.91 -7.21 0.28
N GLN A 331 23.40 -6.48 1.29
CA GLN A 331 23.25 -5.03 1.31
C GLN A 331 23.92 -4.41 0.07
N SER A 332 23.15 -3.60 -0.65
CA SER A 332 23.64 -2.85 -1.80
C SER A 332 24.65 -1.82 -1.34
N LYS A 333 25.67 -1.57 -2.16
CA LYS A 333 26.66 -0.53 -1.84
C LYS A 333 26.01 0.84 -1.96
N GLU A 334 26.46 1.80 -1.16
CA GLU A 334 25.88 3.15 -1.14
C GLU A 334 26.05 3.91 -2.46
N ASP A 335 27.02 3.53 -3.30
CA ASP A 335 27.21 4.12 -4.63
C ASP A 335 26.27 3.54 -5.71
N THR A 336 25.57 2.44 -5.42
CA THR A 336 24.68 1.76 -6.37
C THR A 336 23.21 2.18 -6.22
N TYR A 337 22.89 3.08 -5.29
CA TYR A 337 21.56 3.67 -5.18
C TYR A 337 21.61 5.07 -4.56
N ASP A 338 20.61 5.91 -4.84
CA ASP A 338 20.39 7.16 -4.12
C ASP A 338 19.06 7.12 -3.38
N VAL A 339 18.96 7.86 -2.27
CA VAL A 339 17.74 8.03 -1.49
C VAL A 339 17.42 9.52 -1.45
N VAL A 340 16.25 9.90 -1.97
CA VAL A 340 15.86 11.30 -2.16
C VAL A 340 14.48 11.51 -1.58
N TYR A 341 14.36 12.40 -0.58
CA TYR A 341 13.05 12.90 -0.16
C TYR A 341 12.61 13.99 -1.15
N SER A 342 11.79 13.63 -2.13
CA SER A 342 11.30 14.56 -3.14
C SER A 342 10.25 15.53 -2.55
N SER A 343 9.56 15.12 -1.49
CA SER A 343 8.67 15.96 -0.69
C SER A 343 8.56 15.43 0.76
N ASN A 344 7.75 16.10 1.59
CA ASN A 344 7.37 15.59 2.92
C ASN A 344 6.50 14.32 2.83
N THR A 345 5.96 14.02 1.65
CA THR A 345 5.02 12.92 1.41
C THR A 345 5.54 11.84 0.47
N ASN A 346 6.73 12.02 -0.13
CA ASN A 346 7.30 11.07 -1.08
C ASN A 346 8.81 10.89 -0.89
N LEU A 347 9.22 9.62 -0.85
CA LEU A 347 10.59 9.16 -0.77
C LEU A 347 10.92 8.36 -2.03
N GLN A 348 11.95 8.77 -2.75
CA GLN A 348 12.43 8.10 -3.95
C GLN A 348 13.70 7.31 -3.67
N VAL A 349 13.74 6.07 -4.13
CA VAL A 349 14.95 5.24 -4.15
C VAL A 349 15.34 4.99 -5.59
N LEU A 350 16.47 5.56 -6.01
CA LEU A 350 16.97 5.48 -7.38
C LEU A 350 17.99 4.35 -7.47
N LEU A 351 17.59 3.22 -8.03
CA LEU A 351 18.42 2.01 -8.16
C LEU A 351 19.28 2.09 -9.42
N LYS A 352 20.61 2.08 -9.25
CA LYS A 352 21.59 2.16 -10.36
C LYS A 352 22.10 0.79 -10.80
N PHE A 353 21.40 -0.27 -10.42
CA PHE A 353 21.70 -1.65 -10.74
C PHE A 353 20.44 -2.37 -11.20
N SER A 354 20.62 -3.57 -11.74
CA SER A 354 19.51 -4.46 -12.12
C SER A 354 19.45 -5.70 -11.23
N GLY A 355 18.25 -6.28 -11.09
CA GLY A 355 17.98 -7.49 -10.33
C GLY A 355 16.89 -7.31 -9.26
N ASP A 356 16.78 -8.27 -8.35
CA ASP A 356 15.79 -8.20 -7.26
C ASP A 356 16.26 -7.35 -6.10
N VAL A 357 15.34 -6.58 -5.55
CA VAL A 357 15.61 -5.59 -4.51
C VAL A 357 14.59 -5.65 -3.38
N LYS A 358 15.09 -5.47 -2.15
CA LYS A 358 14.29 -5.17 -0.97
C LYS A 358 14.70 -3.84 -0.38
N ILE A 359 13.75 -2.97 -0.12
CA ILE A 359 13.95 -1.63 0.43
C ILE A 359 13.28 -1.58 1.78
N ASN A 360 14.06 -1.48 2.84
CA ASN A 360 13.56 -1.28 4.20
C ASN A 360 13.58 0.21 4.51
N TYR A 361 12.47 0.78 4.97
CA TYR A 361 12.32 2.21 5.25
C TYR A 361 11.53 2.50 6.52
#